data_AF-B7KF15-F1
#
_entry.id   AF-B7KF15-F1
#
_cell.length_a   1.000
_cell.length_b   1.000
_cell.length_c   1.000
_cell.angle_alpha   90.00
_cell.angle_beta   90.00
_cell.angle_gamma   90.00
#
_symmetry.space_group_name_H-M   'P 1'
#
loop_
_entity.id
_entity.type
_entity.pdbx_description
1 polymer ?
#
loop_
_entity_poly.entity_id
_entity_poly.type
_entity_poly.pdbx_seq_one_letter_code
_entity_poly.pdbx_strand_id
1 'polypeptide(L)' 'MTHKTLDLESLKVLVSFVLPAGCTITFVPDATYRVLCPNYKTAHQVWKNHQQCISPLLSPGAVVEVIASDFYARSHPKL' A
#
# COMPACT_ATOMS: atom_id res chain seq x y z
N MET A 1 -2.00 1.53 25.38
CA MET A 1 -2.86 0.81 24.40
C MET A 1 -1.94 0.00 23.50
N THR A 2 -1.96 -1.32 23.61
CA THR A 2 -1.15 -2.20 22.77
C THR A 2 -1.75 -2.22 21.36
N HIS A 3 -1.09 -1.55 20.41
CA HIS A 3 -1.41 -1.69 18.99
C HIS A 3 -1.23 -3.17 18.62
N LYS A 4 -2.35 -3.89 18.43
CA LYS A 4 -2.31 -5.20 17.79
C LYS A 4 -1.92 -4.97 16.35
N THR A 5 -0.64 -5.17 16.03
CA THR A 5 -0.17 -5.27 14.67
C THR A 5 -0.87 -6.46 14.03
N LEU A 6 -1.64 -6.20 12.97
CA LEU A 6 -2.15 -7.25 12.08
C LEU A 6 -0.96 -8.07 11.58
N ASP A 7 -1.10 -9.39 11.58
CA ASP A 7 -0.13 -10.23 10.91
C ASP A 7 -0.12 -9.92 9.39
N LEU A 8 0.99 -10.24 8.73
CA LEU A 8 1.22 -9.85 7.35
C LEU A 8 0.14 -10.41 6.39
N GLU A 9 -0.38 -11.60 6.65
CA GLU A 9 -1.37 -12.24 5.79
C GLU A 9 -2.74 -11.59 5.97
N SER A 10 -3.16 -11.32 7.22
CA SER A 10 -4.36 -10.54 7.49
C SER A 10 -4.29 -9.13 6.88
N LEU A 11 -3.11 -8.50 6.93
CA LEU A 11 -2.90 -7.18 6.34
C LEU A 11 -3.01 -7.21 4.80
N LYS A 12 -2.38 -8.18 4.14
CA LYS A 12 -2.51 -8.36 2.69
C LYS A 12 -3.97 -8.55 2.27
N VAL A 13 -4.72 -9.35 3.02
CA VAL A 13 -6.15 -9.58 2.77
C VAL A 13 -6.93 -8.27 2.93
N LEU A 14 -6.75 -7.53 4.03
CA LEU A 14 -7.43 -6.25 4.22
C LEU A 14 -7.10 -5.24 3.13
N VAL A 15 -5.82 -5.11 2.77
CA VAL A 15 -5.42 -4.19 1.70
C VAL A 15 -5.98 -4.63 0.35
N SER A 16 -6.11 -5.95 0.09
CA SER A 16 -6.73 -6.43 -1.14
C SER A 16 -8.20 -5.99 -1.31
N PHE A 17 -8.94 -5.78 -0.22
CA PHE A 17 -10.32 -5.29 -0.27
C PHE A 17 -10.43 -3.80 -0.59
N VAL A 18 -9.43 -2.99 -0.24
CA VAL A 18 -9.39 -1.55 -0.55
C VAL A 18 -8.73 -1.24 -1.88
N LEU A 19 -7.97 -2.19 -2.46
CA LEU A 19 -7.33 -1.99 -3.74
C LEU A 19 -8.33 -2.09 -4.90
N PRO A 20 -8.24 -1.21 -5.91
CA PRO A 20 -9.00 -1.35 -7.13
C PRO A 20 -8.68 -2.66 -7.88
N ALA A 21 -9.63 -3.12 -8.69
CA ALA A 21 -9.49 -4.32 -9.49
C ALA A 21 -8.21 -4.30 -10.36
N GLY A 22 -7.49 -5.42 -10.37
CA GLY A 22 -6.26 -5.59 -11.13
C GLY A 22 -5.00 -5.04 -10.44
N CYS A 23 -5.13 -4.36 -9.29
CA CYS A 23 -3.95 -4.05 -8.48
C CYS A 23 -3.59 -5.21 -7.56
N THR A 24 -2.30 -5.46 -7.38
CA THR A 24 -1.77 -6.48 -6.48
C THR A 24 -0.81 -5.85 -5.49
N ILE A 25 -0.81 -6.33 -4.25
CA ILE A 25 0.13 -5.89 -3.21
C ILE A 25 1.19 -6.96 -2.95
N THR A 26 2.43 -6.51 -2.81
CA THR A 26 3.58 -7.31 -2.40
C THR A 26 4.27 -6.64 -1.23
N PHE A 27 4.81 -7.44 -0.33
CA PHE A 27 5.66 -6.96 0.75
C PHE A 27 7.12 -7.13 0.32
N VAL A 28 7.85 -6.03 0.28
CA VAL A 28 9.30 -6.00 0.02
C VAL A 28 10.04 -5.72 1.33
N PRO A 29 11.35 -6.03 1.42
CA PRO A 29 12.16 -5.73 2.59
C PRO A 29 12.02 -4.27 3.06
N ASP A 30 12.38 -4.02 4.33
CA ASP A 30 12.35 -2.70 4.95
C ASP A 30 10.95 -2.08 5.08
N ALA A 31 9.97 -2.89 5.50
CA ALA A 31 8.60 -2.46 5.76
C ALA A 31 7.93 -1.74 4.58
N THR A 32 8.28 -2.13 3.34
CA THR A 32 7.75 -1.52 2.12
C THR A 32 6.60 -2.36 1.55
N TYR A 33 5.47 -1.69 1.31
CA TYR A 33 4.27 -2.24 0.72
C TYR A 33 4.16 -1.74 -0.71
N ARG A 34 4.41 -2.62 -1.66
CA ARG A 34 4.42 -2.30 -3.08
C ARG A 34 3.12 -2.73 -3.74
N VAL A 35 2.40 -1.75 -4.27
CA VAL A 35 1.18 -1.93 -5.05
C VAL A 35 1.53 -1.82 -6.54
N LEU A 36 1.32 -2.89 -7.27
CA LEU A 36 1.41 -2.93 -8.73
C LEU A 36 0.00 -2.76 -9.29
N CYS A 37 -0.19 -1.84 -10.23
CA CYS A 37 -1.49 -1.54 -10.84
C CYS A 37 -1.42 -1.62 -12.37
N PRO A 38 -2.54 -1.89 -13.05
CA PRO A 38 -2.53 -2.23 -14.47
C PRO A 38 -2.30 -1.03 -15.41
N ASN A 39 -2.51 0.19 -14.93
CA ASN A 39 -2.33 1.41 -15.73
C ASN A 39 -2.17 2.65 -14.82
N TYR A 40 -1.71 3.75 -15.42
CA TYR A 40 -1.55 5.06 -14.78
C TYR A 40 -2.79 5.50 -13.99
N LYS A 41 -3.99 5.42 -14.58
CA LYS A 41 -5.21 5.95 -13.97
C LYS A 41 -5.51 5.24 -12.65
N THR A 42 -5.42 3.92 -12.64
CA THR A 42 -5.64 3.12 -11.43
C THR A 42 -4.54 3.39 -10.39
N ALA A 43 -3.28 3.42 -10.81
CA ALA A 43 -2.15 3.69 -9.91
C ALA A 43 -2.23 5.08 -9.27
N HIS A 44 -2.55 6.10 -10.06
CA HIS A 44 -2.73 7.47 -9.58
C HIS A 44 -3.91 7.57 -8.60
N GLN A 45 -5.01 6.84 -8.84
CA GLN A 45 -6.13 6.78 -7.89
C GLN A 45 -5.73 6.11 -6.57
N VAL A 46 -5.02 4.98 -6.62
CA VAL A 46 -4.48 4.32 -5.42
C VAL A 46 -3.58 5.29 -4.66
N TRP A 47 -2.68 5.98 -5.37
CA TRP A 47 -1.78 6.97 -4.76
C TRP A 47 -2.53 8.14 -4.12
N LYS A 48 -3.60 8.66 -4.73
CA LYS A 48 -4.39 9.72 -4.09
C LYS A 48 -5.08 9.27 -2.79
N ASN A 49 -5.47 7.99 -2.73
CA ASN A 49 -6.26 7.46 -1.62
C ASN A 49 -5.43 6.71 -0.57
N HIS A 50 -4.13 6.46 -0.82
CA HIS A 50 -3.31 5.60 0.03
C HIS A 50 -3.27 6.06 1.49
N GLN A 51 -3.25 7.37 1.75
CA GLN A 51 -3.20 7.91 3.11
C GLN A 51 -4.46 7.61 3.93
N GLN A 52 -5.62 7.48 3.27
CA GLN A 52 -6.90 7.25 3.93
C GLN A 52 -7.25 5.77 4.02
N CYS A 53 -6.85 4.97 3.03
CA CYS A 53 -7.29 3.57 2.91
C CYS A 53 -6.19 2.55 3.23
N ILE A 54 -4.92 2.89 2.96
CA ILE A 54 -3.80 1.94 3.08
C ILE A 54 -2.97 2.24 4.31
N SER A 55 -2.46 3.48 4.44
CA SER A 55 -1.59 3.90 5.54
C SER A 55 -2.12 3.61 6.95
N PRO A 56 -3.43 3.74 7.25
CA PRO A 56 -3.95 3.41 8.59
C PRO A 56 -3.85 1.93 8.95
N LEU A 57 -3.69 1.04 7.97
CA LEU A 57 -3.55 -0.40 8.15
C LEU A 57 -2.09 -0.82 8.38
N LEU A 58 -1.14 0.05 8.04
CA LEU A 58 0.28 -0.29 8.06
C LEU A 58 0.93 0.01 9.42
N SER A 59 2.04 -0.67 9.69
CA SER A 59 2.89 -0.36 10.83
C SER A 59 3.46 1.06 10.73
N PRO A 60 3.69 1.75 11.86
CA PRO A 60 4.43 3.02 11.85
C PRO A 60 5.77 2.89 11.13
N GLY A 61 6.15 3.89 10.34
CA GLY A 61 7.36 3.86 9.51
C GLY A 61 7.27 2.98 8.26
N ALA A 62 6.13 2.34 7.99
CA ALA A 62 5.93 1.61 6.74
C ALA A 62 5.92 2.55 5.52
N VAL A 63 6.43 2.05 4.41
CA VAL A 63 6.50 2.75 3.13
C VAL A 63 5.48 2.15 2.17
N VAL A 64 4.78 2.99 1.41
CA VAL A 64 3.90 2.58 0.31
C VAL A 64 4.57 2.95 -1.00
N GLU A 65 4.76 1.97 -1.88
CA GLU A 65 5.14 2.19 -3.28
C GLU A 65 3.94 1.85 -4.17
N VAL A 66 3.64 2.71 -5.15
CA VAL A 66 2.61 2.45 -6.16
C VAL A 66 3.24 2.55 -7.53
N ILE A 67 3.10 1.50 -8.33
CA ILE A 67 3.82 1.31 -9.60
C ILE A 67 2.82 0.93 -10.71
N ALA A 68 2.96 1.57 -11.87
CA ALA A 68 2.42 1.16 -13.17
C ALA A 68 3.48 1.36 -14.27
N SER A 69 3.15 1.01 -15.51
CA SER A 69 4.04 1.14 -16.69
C SER A 69 4.71 2.52 -16.83
N ASP A 70 3.99 3.57 -16.47
CA ASP A 70 4.34 4.99 -16.66
C ASP A 70 4.10 5.81 -15.38
N PHE A 71 3.98 5.14 -14.23
CA PHE A 71 3.73 5.78 -12.95
C PHE A 71 4.57 5.13 -11.85
N TYR A 72 5.24 5.95 -11.06
CA TYR A 72 5.92 5.53 -9.84
C TYR A 72 5.73 6.59 -8.77
N ALA A 73 5.25 6.16 -7.61
CA ALA A 73 5.17 7.02 -6.43
C ALA A 73 5.54 6.24 -5.17
N ARG A 74 6.23 6.90 -4.24
CA ARG A 74 6.71 6.30 -3.00
C ARG A 74 6.44 7.25 -1.83
N SER A 75 5.86 6.74 -0.75
CA SER A 75 5.66 7.52 0.47
C SER A 75 6.97 7.60 1.24
N HIS A 76 7.16 8.70 1.98
CA HIS A 76 8.22 8.75 2.98
C HIS A 76 7.68 8.20 4.30
N PRO A 77 8.48 7.42 5.04
CA PRO A 77 8.08 6.99 6.37
C PRO A 77 7.90 8.25 7.23
N LYS A 78 6.73 8.41 7.84
CA LYS A 78 6.58 9.39 8.92
C LYS A 78 7.29 8.79 10.13
N LEU A 79 8.41 9.41 10.50
CA LEU A 79 9.10 9.20 11.79
C LEU A 79 8.13 9.45 12.94
#